data_AF-A0A931V1L8-F1
#
_entry.id   AF-A0A931V1L8-F1
#
_cell.length_a   1.000
_cell.length_b   1.000
_cell.length_c   1.000
_cell.angle_alpha   90.00
_cell.angle_beta   90.00
_cell.angle_gamma   90.00
#
_symmetry.space_group_name_H-M   'P 1'
#
loop_
_entity.id
_entity.type
_entity.pdbx_description
1 polymer ?
#
loop_
_entity_poly.entity_id
_entity_poly.type
_entity_poly.pdbx_seq_one_letter_code
_entity_poly.pdbx_strand_id
1 'polypeptide(L)'
;MPTLLIDDDKRSDLKATHGAVWVVETDDGDEIAFRKPTPQEYRRFKATALDEAKRMHADENLARDVIVFPDPKSDEFKQLFERLPALPTALSKAILKAAGYVDGLEARKL
;
A
#
# COMPACT_ATOMS: atom_id res chain seq x y z
N MET A 1 -18.24 -9.10 -9.52
CA MET A 1 -16.89 -9.52 -9.10
C MET A 1 -16.96 -9.72 -7.60
N PRO A 2 -16.44 -10.82 -7.04
CA PRO A 2 -16.47 -11.04 -5.60
C PRO A 2 -15.58 -10.01 -4.89
N THR A 3 -16.05 -9.53 -3.74
CA THR A 3 -15.29 -8.66 -2.83
C THR A 3 -14.09 -9.42 -2.27
N LEU A 4 -12.93 -8.77 -2.19
CA LEU A 4 -11.74 -9.36 -1.57
C LEU A 4 -11.87 -9.33 -0.06
N LEU A 5 -11.89 -10.48 0.60
CA LEU A 5 -12.01 -10.59 2.05
C LEU A 5 -10.86 -11.44 2.60
N ILE A 6 -10.34 -11.03 3.76
CA ILE A 6 -9.29 -11.75 4.48
C ILE A 6 -9.92 -12.47 5.66
N ASP A 7 -10.11 -13.78 5.52
CA ASP A 7 -10.54 -14.66 6.61
C ASP A 7 -9.44 -14.85 7.68
N ASP A 8 -9.80 -15.46 8.80
CA ASP A 8 -8.92 -15.62 9.97
C ASP A 8 -7.67 -16.47 9.67
N ASP A 9 -7.81 -17.49 8.82
CA ASP A 9 -6.70 -18.35 8.39
C ASP A 9 -5.72 -17.52 7.56
N LYS A 10 -6.23 -16.74 6.60
CA LYS A 10 -5.42 -15.86 5.76
C LYS A 10 -4.75 -14.75 6.57
N ARG A 11 -5.41 -14.18 7.58
CA ARG A 11 -4.78 -13.19 8.49
C ARG A 11 -3.59 -13.81 9.23
N SER A 12 -3.76 -15.04 9.71
CA SER A 12 -2.73 -15.79 10.42
C SER A 12 -1.54 -16.07 9.51
N ASP A 13 -1.79 -16.52 8.27
CA ASP A 13 -0.77 -16.78 7.26
C ASP A 13 0.00 -15.54 6.84
N LEU A 14 -0.71 -14.43 6.59
CA LEU A 14 -0.10 -13.16 6.21
C LEU A 14 0.82 -12.64 7.31
N LYS A 15 0.38 -12.73 8.58
CA LYS A 15 1.17 -12.33 9.74
C LYS A 15 2.39 -13.24 9.94
N ALA A 16 2.22 -14.55 9.77
CA ALA A 16 3.32 -15.51 9.87
C ALA A 16 4.39 -15.28 8.78
N THR A 17 3.95 -14.97 7.55
CA THR A 17 4.84 -14.83 6.39
C THR A 17 5.53 -13.47 6.34
N HIS A 18 4.81 -12.39 6.65
CA HIS A 18 5.30 -11.02 6.45
C HIS A 18 5.57 -10.27 7.76
N GLY A 19 5.26 -10.88 8.91
CA GLY A 19 5.42 -10.26 10.23
C GLY A 19 4.31 -9.25 10.51
N ALA A 20 4.67 -7.98 10.66
CA ALA A 20 3.69 -6.92 10.89
C ALA A 20 2.99 -6.55 9.57
N VAL A 21 1.66 -6.66 9.56
CA VAL A 21 0.82 -6.38 8.40
C VAL A 21 -0.29 -5.41 8.82
N TRP A 22 -0.64 -4.48 7.95
CA TRP A 22 -1.74 -3.54 8.09
C TRP A 22 -2.81 -3.88 7.07
N VAL A 23 -4.07 -3.63 7.43
CA VAL A 23 -5.22 -3.83 6.55
C VAL A 23 -5.92 -2.50 6.37
N VAL A 24 -6.33 -2.22 5.13
CA VAL A 24 -7.30 -1.17 4.81
C VAL A 24 -8.49 -1.80 4.12
N GLU A 25 -9.65 -1.20 4.35
CA GLU A 25 -10.91 -1.60 3.74
C GLU A 25 -11.34 -0.49 2.76
N THR A 26 -11.82 -0.88 1.58
CA THR A 26 -12.44 0.05 0.62
C THR A 26 -13.92 0.25 0.96
N ASP A 27 -14.54 1.30 0.43
CA ASP A 27 -15.98 1.53 0.60
C ASP A 27 -16.85 0.40 -0.02
N ASP A 28 -16.28 -0.36 -0.97
CA ASP A 28 -16.90 -1.52 -1.60
C ASP A 28 -16.72 -2.82 -0.78
N GLY A 29 -16.05 -2.73 0.39
CA GLY A 29 -15.80 -3.82 1.31
C GLY A 29 -14.55 -4.67 1.00
N ASP A 30 -13.71 -4.25 0.05
CA ASP A 30 -12.47 -4.99 -0.25
C ASP A 30 -11.42 -4.74 0.83
N GLU A 31 -10.85 -5.82 1.35
CA GLU A 31 -9.73 -5.78 2.27
C GLU A 31 -8.40 -5.93 1.54
N ILE A 32 -7.49 -5.01 1.81
CA ILE A 32 -6.15 -4.96 1.22
C ILE A 32 -5.13 -4.98 2.35
N ALA A 33 -4.24 -5.96 2.32
CA ALA A 33 -3.18 -6.09 3.31
C ALA A 33 -1.83 -5.65 2.75
N PHE A 34 -1.06 -4.92 3.55
CA PHE A 34 0.27 -4.46 3.18
C PHE A 34 1.23 -4.47 4.37
N ARG A 35 2.53 -4.53 4.07
CA ARG A 35 3.60 -4.31 5.05
C ARG A 35 4.14 -2.89 4.94
N LYS A 36 4.91 -2.43 5.93
CA LYS A 36 5.67 -1.18 5.77
C LYS A 36 6.70 -1.32 4.64
N PRO A 37 6.95 -0.24 3.87
CA PRO A 37 8.06 -0.21 2.94
C PRO A 37 9.38 -0.29 3.72
N THR A 38 10.35 -0.99 3.15
CA THR A 38 11.73 -0.92 3.58
C THR A 38 12.34 0.44 3.24
N PRO A 39 13.46 0.84 3.86
CA PRO A 39 14.16 2.07 3.48
C PRO A 39 14.61 2.13 2.01
N GLN A 40 14.82 0.98 1.36
CA GLN A 40 15.17 0.92 -0.06
C GLN A 40 13.95 1.18 -0.95
N GLU A 41 12.81 0.55 -0.66
CA GLU A 41 11.56 0.76 -1.39
C GLU A 41 11.06 2.20 -1.25
N TYR A 42 11.15 2.76 -0.03
CA TYR A 42 10.79 4.16 0.20
C TYR A 42 11.66 5.12 -0.63
N ARG A 43 12.98 4.87 -0.69
CA ARG A 43 13.89 5.67 -1.53
C ARG A 43 13.54 5.57 -3.01
N ARG A 44 13.21 4.37 -3.50
CA ARG A 44 12.76 4.17 -4.89
C ARG A 44 11.47 4.95 -5.16
N PHE A 45 10.46 4.82 -4.30
CA PHE A 45 9.22 5.59 -4.39
C PHE A 45 9.49 7.09 -4.46
N LYS A 46 10.32 7.63 -3.55
CA LYS A 46 10.67 9.06 -3.54
C LYS A 46 11.41 9.49 -4.80
N ALA A 47 12.33 8.68 -5.31
CA ALA A 47 13.03 8.97 -6.56
C ALA A 47 12.05 9.04 -7.75
N THR A 48 11.11 8.09 -7.84
CA THR A 48 10.08 8.08 -8.89
C THR A 48 9.09 9.24 -8.73
N ALA A 49 8.70 9.60 -7.51
CA ALA A 49 7.77 10.69 -7.26
C ALA A 49 8.34 12.09 -7.60
N LEU A 50 9.66 12.23 -7.60
CA LEU A 50 10.37 13.47 -7.98
C LEU A 50 10.68 13.54 -9.48
N ASP A 51 10.60 12.42 -10.21
CA ASP A 51 10.75 12.36 -11.66
C ASP A 51 9.41 12.71 -12.32
N GLU A 52 9.32 13.90 -12.94
CA GLU A 52 8.08 14.42 -13.53
C GLU A 52 7.44 13.45 -14.54
N ALA A 53 8.26 12.75 -15.32
CA ALA A 53 7.77 11.80 -16.32
C ALA A 53 7.20 10.52 -15.70
N LYS A 54 7.62 10.16 -14.48
CA LYS A 54 7.24 8.89 -13.82
C LYS A 54 6.40 9.09 -12.57
N ARG A 55 6.17 10.33 -12.17
CA ARG A 55 5.43 10.68 -10.95
C ARG A 55 4.05 10.03 -10.90
N MET A 56 3.37 9.92 -12.04
CA MET A 56 2.06 9.26 -12.14
C MET A 56 2.07 7.77 -11.74
N HIS A 57 3.22 7.10 -11.85
CA HIS A 57 3.36 5.68 -11.50
C HIS A 57 3.96 5.46 -10.11
N ALA A 58 4.34 6.52 -9.38
CA ALA A 58 5.03 6.37 -8.10
C ALA A 58 4.16 5.66 -7.06
N ASP A 59 2.90 6.08 -6.93
CA ASP A 59 1.97 5.51 -5.95
C ASP A 59 1.62 4.06 -6.28
N GLU A 60 1.39 3.74 -7.55
CA GLU A 60 1.12 2.37 -7.99
C GLU A 60 2.32 1.44 -7.74
N ASN A 61 3.54 1.91 -8.03
CA ASN A 61 4.75 1.14 -7.78
C ASN A 61 4.96 0.88 -6.29
N LEU A 62 4.75 1.89 -5.44
CA LEU A 62 4.82 1.72 -3.98
C LEU A 62 3.80 0.69 -3.51
N ALA A 63 2.55 0.78 -3.99
CA ALA A 63 1.50 -0.15 -3.64
C ALA A 63 1.88 -1.59 -4.05
N ARG A 64 2.33 -1.81 -5.29
CA ARG A 64 2.79 -3.11 -5.80
C ARG A 64 3.94 -3.71 -4.99
N ASP A 65 4.84 -2.87 -4.46
CA ASP A 65 5.99 -3.34 -3.70
C ASP A 65 5.61 -3.87 -2.31
N VAL A 66 4.58 -3.31 -1.68
CA VAL A 66 4.29 -3.55 -0.27
C VAL A 66 2.98 -4.28 0.01
N ILE A 67 2.07 -4.34 -0.96
CA ILE A 67 0.83 -5.11 -0.84
C ILE A 67 1.17 -6.60 -0.84
N VAL A 68 0.57 -7.30 0.11
CA VAL A 68 0.71 -8.75 0.30
C VAL A 68 -0.63 -9.47 0.08
N PHE A 69 -1.74 -8.74 0.10
CA PHE A 69 -3.05 -9.23 -0.31
C PHE A 69 -3.89 -8.10 -0.95
N PRO A 70 -4.50 -8.32 -2.13
CA PRO A 70 -4.33 -9.49 -2.99
C PRO A 70 -2.88 -9.60 -3.49
N ASP A 71 -2.46 -10.77 -3.97
CA ASP A 71 -1.09 -10.93 -4.50
C ASP A 71 -0.86 -9.90 -5.64
N PRO A 72 0.18 -9.06 -5.59
CA PRO A 72 0.46 -8.06 -6.63
C PRO A 72 0.58 -8.59 -8.06
N LYS A 73 0.80 -9.90 -8.22
CA LYS A 73 0.88 -10.60 -9.51
C LYS A 73 -0.44 -11.22 -9.97
N SER A 74 -1.44 -11.27 -9.08
CA SER A 74 -2.76 -11.84 -9.36
C SER A 74 -3.58 -10.95 -10.29
N ASP A 75 -4.58 -11.54 -10.95
CA ASP A 75 -5.50 -10.78 -11.80
C ASP A 75 -6.49 -9.97 -10.95
N GLU A 76 -6.78 -10.42 -9.73
CA GLU A 76 -7.57 -9.71 -8.73
C GLU A 76 -6.95 -8.35 -8.38
N PHE A 77 -5.62 -8.29 -8.25
CA PHE A 77 -4.91 -7.02 -8.02
C PHE A 77 -5.08 -6.07 -9.20
N LYS A 78 -4.96 -6.56 -10.44
CA LYS A 78 -5.15 -5.72 -11.64
C LYS A 78 -6.59 -5.20 -11.73
N GLN A 79 -7.55 -6.10 -11.54
CA GLN A 79 -8.98 -5.78 -11.58
C GLN A 79 -9.37 -4.79 -10.49
N LEU A 80 -8.75 -4.87 -9.31
CA LEU A 80 -8.95 -3.90 -8.23
C LEU A 80 -8.55 -2.48 -8.66
N PHE A 81 -7.39 -2.31 -9.30
CA PHE A 81 -6.92 -0.99 -9.74
C PHE A 81 -7.64 -0.48 -10.99
N GLU A 82 -8.09 -1.38 -11.87
CA GLU A 82 -8.95 -1.03 -13.00
C GLU A 82 -10.33 -0.53 -12.53
N ARG A 83 -10.91 -1.17 -11.51
CA ARG A 83 -12.19 -0.74 -10.91
C ARG A 83 -12.05 0.55 -10.11
N LEU A 84 -10.97 0.69 -9.35
CA LEU A 84 -10.73 1.82 -8.44
C LEU A 84 -9.45 2.58 -8.86
N PRO A 85 -9.49 3.40 -9.92
CA PRO A 85 -8.28 4.02 -10.49
C PRO A 85 -7.59 5.03 -9.55
N ALA A 86 -8.30 5.58 -8.57
CA ALA A 86 -7.75 6.49 -7.56
C ALA A 86 -7.20 5.76 -6.32
N LEU A 87 -7.41 4.45 -6.21
CA LEU A 87 -7.01 3.65 -5.07
C LEU A 87 -5.49 3.66 -4.81
N PRO A 88 -4.59 3.61 -5.83
CA PRO A 88 -3.15 3.68 -5.57
C PRO A 88 -2.73 4.91 -4.76
N THR A 89 -3.33 6.07 -5.04
CA THR A 89 -3.06 7.32 -4.32
C THR A 89 -3.52 7.24 -2.86
N ALA A 90 -4.70 6.67 -2.61
CA ALA A 90 -5.21 6.48 -1.25
C ALA A 90 -4.36 5.48 -0.46
N LEU A 91 -3.99 4.36 -1.09
CA LEU A 91 -3.12 3.34 -0.51
C LEU A 91 -1.74 3.90 -0.18
N SER A 92 -1.12 4.65 -1.08
CA SER A 92 0.17 5.29 -0.87
C SER A 92 0.16 6.15 0.41
N LYS A 93 -0.88 6.96 0.63
CA LYS A 93 -1.03 7.74 1.87
C LYS A 93 -1.15 6.86 3.11
N ALA A 94 -1.95 5.81 3.07
CA ALA A 94 -2.11 4.88 4.19
C ALA A 94 -0.79 4.15 4.52
N ILE A 95 -0.06 3.71 3.48
CA ILE A 95 1.26 3.08 3.58
C ILE A 95 2.26 4.04 4.22
N LEU A 96 2.33 5.28 3.76
CA LEU A 96 3.24 6.29 4.31
C LEU A 96 2.92 6.60 5.76
N LYS A 97 1.65 6.74 6.12
CA LYS A 97 1.21 6.94 7.51
C LYS A 97 1.66 5.77 8.40
N ALA A 98 1.48 4.53 7.96
CA ALA A 98 1.98 3.35 8.66
C ALA A 98 3.51 3.35 8.76
N ALA A 99 4.21 3.85 7.74
CA ALA A 99 5.67 3.98 7.71
C ALA A 99 6.23 5.09 8.64
N GLY A 100 5.36 5.89 9.28
CA GLY A 100 5.77 6.96 10.19
C GLY A 100 5.73 8.36 9.56
N TYR A 101 5.06 8.55 8.42
CA TYR A 101 4.72 9.87 7.94
C TYR A 101 3.72 10.52 8.90
N VAL A 102 4.10 11.68 9.44
CA VAL A 102 3.28 12.48 10.35
C VAL A 102 3.12 13.87 9.73
N ASP A 103 1.87 14.27 9.51
CA ASP A 103 1.56 15.64 9.10
C ASP A 103 1.82 16.62 10.25
N GLY A 104 2.41 17.78 9.95
CA GLY A 104 2.53 18.87 10.91
C GLY A 104 3.61 18.67 12.00
N LEU A 105 4.69 17.94 11.71
CA LEU A 105 5.85 17.88 12.60
C LEU A 105 6.47 19.28 12.79
N GLU A 106 6.32 19.85 13.98
CA GLU A 106 6.93 21.12 14.35
C GLU A 106 8.31 20.92 14.99
N ALA A 107 9.30 21.66 14.50
CA ALA A 107 10.62 21.68 15.10
C ALA A 107 10.66 22.76 16.20
N ARG A 108 11.10 22.40 17.41
CA ARG A 108 11.49 23.37 18.43
C ARG A 108 13.01 23.45 18.53
N LYS A 109 13.53 24.66 18.74
CA LYS A 109 14.94 24.88 19.07
C LYS A 109 15.22 24.35 20.48
N LEU A 110 16.36 23.69 20.67
CA LEU A 110 16.87 23.29 21.99
C LEU A 110 17.19 24.51 22.85
#